data_AF-A0A945L374-F1
#
_entry.id   AF-A0A945L374-F1
#
_cell.length_a   1.000
_cell.length_b   1.000
_cell.length_c   1.000
_cell.angle_alpha   90.00
_cell.angle_beta   90.00
_cell.angle_gamma   90.00
#
_symmetry.space_group_name_H-M   'P 1'
#
loop_
_entity.id
_entity.type
_entity.pdbx_description
1 polymer ?
#
loop_
_entity_poly.entity_id
_entity_poly.type
_entity_poly.pdbx_seq_one_letter_code
_entity_poly.pdbx_strand_id
1 'polypeptide(L)' 'RDFSTYFGTTLGQYIRLQKVNKAILLITINEFTLTDICYQCGFYDQSHFTRSFLRVLHTTPAAYRKRYT' A
#
# COMPACT_ATOMS: atom_id res chain seq x y z
N ARG A 1 -5.34 -18.05 -17.93
CA ARG A 1 -4.26 -17.01 -17.92
C ARG A 1 -4.91 -15.63 -18.09
N ASP A 2 -6.09 -15.44 -17.50
CA ASP A 2 -7.07 -14.50 -18.06
C ASP A 2 -7.18 -13.22 -17.23
N PHE A 3 -6.61 -13.20 -16.03
CA PHE A 3 -6.64 -12.05 -15.13
C PHE A 3 -6.12 -10.77 -15.81
N SER A 4 -4.98 -10.85 -16.50
CA SER A 4 -4.41 -9.68 -17.20
C SER A 4 -5.28 -9.20 -18.36
N THR A 5 -6.08 -10.08 -18.95
CA THR A 5 -7.01 -9.74 -20.04
C THR A 5 -8.21 -8.94 -19.51
N TYR A 6 -8.74 -9.30 -18.34
CA TYR A 6 -9.89 -8.61 -17.73
C TYR A 6 -9.51 -7.34 -16.98
N PHE A 7 -8.35 -7.32 -16.31
CA PHE A 7 -7.96 -6.24 -15.39
C PHE A 7 -6.86 -5.32 -15.96
N GLY A 8 -6.34 -5.61 -17.15
CA GLY A 8 -5.29 -4.80 -17.79
C GLY A 8 -3.96 -4.76 -17.01
N THR A 9 -3.78 -5.64 -16.02
CA THR A 9 -2.62 -5.65 -15.14
C THR A 9 -2.32 -7.07 -14.67
N THR A 10 -1.12 -7.30 -14.15
CA THR A 10 -0.78 -8.61 -13.58
C THR A 10 -1.40 -8.78 -12.20
N LEU A 11 -1.67 -10.04 -11.81
CA LEU A 11 -2.22 -10.34 -10.49
C LEU A 11 -1.38 -9.73 -9.36
N GLY A 12 -0.05 -9.79 -9.46
CA GLY A 12 0.86 -9.22 -8.46
C GLY A 12 0.76 -7.69 -8.36
N GLN A 13 0.53 -6.98 -9.47
CA GLN A 13 0.29 -5.54 -9.46
C GLN A 13 -1.06 -5.21 -8.82
N TYR A 14 -2.09 -5.98 -9.15
CA TYR A 14 -3.40 -5.81 -8.55
C TYR A 14 -3.39 -6.03 -7.03
N ILE A 15 -2.74 -7.11 -6.56
CA ILE A 15 -2.59 -7.37 -5.12
C ILE A 15 -1.83 -6.22 -4.45
N ARG A 16 -0.77 -5.70 -5.08
CA ARG A 16 -0.03 -4.54 -4.55
C ARG A 16 -0.93 -3.31 -4.43
N LEU A 17 -1.73 -3.02 -5.45
CA LEU A 17 -2.69 -1.92 -5.44
C LEU A 17 -3.70 -2.07 -4.29
N GLN A 18 -4.28 -3.26 -4.11
CA GLN A 18 -5.21 -3.53 -3.00
C GLN A 18 -4.55 -3.32 -1.63
N LYS A 19 -3.32 -3.80 -1.44
CA LYS A 19 -2.57 -3.58 -0.18
C LYS A 19 -2.29 -2.10 0.08
N VAL A 20 -1.92 -1.33 -0.95
CA VAL A 20 -1.69 0.11 -0.82
C VAL A 20 -2.98 0.87 -0.52
N ASN A 21 -4.09 0.51 -1.17
CA ASN A 21 -5.40 1.11 -0.88
C ASN A 21 -5.82 0.89 0.58
N LYS A 22 -5.61 -0.32 1.12
CA LYS A 22 -5.83 -0.60 2.54
C LYS A 22 -4.93 0.27 3.44
N ALA A 23 -3.65 0.42 3.07
CA ALA A 23 -2.72 1.26 3.83
C ALA A 23 -3.15 2.72 3.88
N ILE A 24 -3.67 3.27 2.78
CA ILE A 24 -4.20 4.65 2.74
C ILE A 24 -5.32 4.82 3.77
N LEU A 25 -6.30 3.90 3.78
CA LEU A 25 -7.42 3.94 4.72
C LEU A 25 -6.93 3.93 6.19
N LEU A 26 -6.00 3.03 6.52
CA LEU A 26 -5.46 2.92 7.88
C LEU A 26 -4.62 4.15 8.27
N ILE A 27 -3.89 4.75 7.33
CA ILE A 27 -3.15 6.00 7.58
C ILE A 27 -4.12 7.14 7.88
N THR A 28 -5.24 7.25 7.14
CA THR A 28 -6.25 8.30 7.36
C THR A 28 -7.02 8.16 8.67
N ILE A 29 -7.15 6.94 9.21
CA ILE A 29 -7.73 6.71 10.54
C ILE A 29 -6.79 7.19 11.65
N ASN A 30 -5.47 7.18 11.39
CA ASN A 30 -4.41 7.65 12.30
C ASN A 30 -4.34 6.96 13.69
N GLU A 31 -4.95 5.78 13.84
CA GLU A 31 -4.91 5.00 15.11
C GLU A 31 -3.69 4.08 15.22
N PHE A 32 -3.01 3.81 14.10
CA PHE A 32 -1.94 2.80 14.02
C PHE A 32 -0.59 3.42 13.67
N THR A 33 0.51 2.81 14.11
CA THR A 33 1.85 3.20 13.62
C THR A 33 2.06 2.75 12.17
N LEU A 34 3.01 3.35 11.45
CA LEU A 34 3.32 2.90 10.08
C LEU A 34 3.82 1.45 10.05
N THR A 35 4.43 0.99 11.13
CA THR A 35 4.88 -0.39 11.31
C THR A 35 3.68 -1.33 11.44
N ASP A 36 2.69 -0.98 12.26
CA ASP A 36 1.46 -1.78 12.38
C ASP A 36 0.70 -1.84 11.06
N ILE A 37 0.59 -0.70 10.36
CA ILE A 37 -0.08 -0.61 9.06
C ILE A 37 0.62 -1.50 8.03
N CYS A 38 1.95 -1.54 8.02
CA CYS A 38 2.74 -2.42 7.17
C CYS A 38 2.31 -3.90 7.35
N TYR A 39 2.27 -4.37 8.60
CA TYR A 39 1.88 -5.75 8.91
C TYR A 39 0.40 -6.02 8.64
N GLN A 40 -0.50 -5.08 8.97
CA GLN A 40 -1.94 -5.21 8.70
C GLN A 40 -2.27 -5.26 7.20
N CYS A 41 -1.44 -4.63 6.36
CA CYS A 41 -1.55 -4.70 4.91
C CYS A 41 -0.89 -5.95 4.31
N GLY A 42 -0.33 -6.84 5.14
CA GLY A 42 0.29 -8.09 4.73
C GLY A 42 1.62 -7.89 4.00
N PHE A 43 2.37 -6.85 4.35
CA PHE A 43 3.78 -6.71 3.96
C PHE A 43 4.66 -7.43 4.97
N TYR A 44 5.73 -8.06 4.48
CA TYR A 44 6.70 -8.76 5.31
C TYR A 44 7.54 -7.81 6.16
N ASP A 45 7.94 -6.67 5.57
CA ASP A 45 8.77 -5.67 6.21
C ASP A 45 8.45 -4.25 5.70
N GLN A 46 8.93 -3.27 6.44
CA GLN A 46 8.70 -1.84 6.19
C GLN A 46 9.36 -1.34 4.91
N SER A 47 10.47 -1.93 4.48
CA SER A 47 11.15 -1.57 3.23
C SER A 47 10.32 -1.98 2.02
N HIS A 48 9.76 -3.19 2.04
CA HIS A 48 8.88 -3.69 0.99
C HIS A 48 7.56 -2.90 0.94
N PHE A 49 6.99 -2.57 2.11
CA PHE A 49 5.84 -1.67 2.21
C PHE A 49 6.13 -0.30 1.58
N THR A 50 7.21 0.36 2.01
CA THR A 50 7.56 1.71 1.54
C THR A 50 7.80 1.74 0.04
N ARG A 51 8.56 0.77 -0.50
CA ARG A 51 8.80 0.65 -1.95
C ARG A 51 7.51 0.41 -2.73
N SER A 52 6.63 -0.45 -2.20
CA SER A 52 5.34 -0.74 -2.85
C SER A 52 4.41 0.47 -2.85
N PHE A 53 4.33 1.18 -1.73
CA PHE A 53 3.53 2.39 -1.57
C PHE A 53 4.04 3.51 -2.48
N LEU A 54 5.36 3.74 -2.50
CA LEU A 54 6.01 4.70 -3.40
C LEU A 54 5.77 4.35 -4.88
N ARG A 55 5.78 3.07 -5.24
CA ARG A 55 5.52 2.64 -6.62
C ARG A 55 4.10 2.92 -7.08
N VAL A 56 3.12 2.89 -6.17
CA VAL A 56 1.70 3.07 -6.48
C VAL A 56 1.26 4.54 -6.36
N LEU A 57 1.73 5.27 -5.34
CA LEU A 57 1.30 6.63 -5.04
C LEU A 57 2.35 7.71 -5.31
N HIS A 58 3.56 7.32 -5.72
CA HIS A 58 4.68 8.25 -5.96
C HIS A 58 5.06 9.12 -4.75
N THR A 59 4.69 8.68 -3.54
CA THR A 59 5.07 9.29 -2.26
C THR A 59 5.31 8.21 -1.21
N THR A 60 6.05 8.51 -0.14
CA THR A 60 6.27 7.56 0.96
C THR A 60 5.09 7.54 1.93
N PRO A 61 4.87 6.44 2.68
CA PRO A 61 3.82 6.36 3.70
C PRO A 61 3.95 7.45 4.77
N ALA A 62 5.17 7.79 5.17
CA ALA A 62 5.44 8.84 6.16
C ALA A 62 5.08 10.24 5.64
N ALA A 63 5.48 10.56 4.40
CA ALA A 63 5.11 11.83 3.78
C ALA A 63 3.59 11.92 3.55
N TYR A 64 2.96 10.81 3.17
CA TYR A 64 1.51 10.73 3.01
C TYR A 64 0.79 10.97 4.36
N ARG A 65 1.20 10.29 5.44
CA ARG A 65 0.63 10.50 6.78
C ARG A 65 0.73 11.94 7.21
N LYS A 66 1.92 12.56 7.10
CA LYS A 66 2.12 13.98 7.45
C LYS A 66 1.23 14.95 6.67
N ARG A 67 0.76 14.58 5.48
CA ARG A 67 -0.10 15.44 4.65
C ARG A 67 -1.58 15.34 5.02
N TYR A 68 -2.02 14.20 5.56
CA TYR A 68 -3.43 13.90 5.81
C TYR A 68 -3.77 13.68 7.29
N THR A 69 -2.81 13.93 8.17
CA THR A 69 -2.95 13.94 9.64
C THR A 69 -2.48 15.29 10.14
#